data_AF-A0A2U1DY30-F1
#
_entry.id   AF-A0A2U1DY30-F1
#
_cell.length_a   1.000
_cell.length_b   1.000
_cell.length_c   1.000
_cell.angle_alpha   90.00
_cell.angle_beta   90.00
_cell.angle_gamma   90.00
#
_symmetry.space_group_name_H-M   'P 1'
#
loop_
_entity.id
_entity.type
_entity.pdbx_description
1 polymer ?
#
loop_
_entity_poly.entity_id
_entity_poly.type
_entity_poly.pdbx_seq_one_letter_code
_entity_poly.pdbx_strand_id
1 'polypeptide(L)'
;MTKACASFIPVRQSSPPTPLIALLGAPYTGVEALAQALQQQITPGTVHIALHHPHLAHTAPAPTPQADSGAVALTLLMGLDQPCPAEERTAQEACDTRLRAALAAAAIPYRVVYGTGEQRTRNALIAIQNIASQAYSTSAKAAWDTENTARAARLRAWNCEKCSDPACEHRLFTALVEQRDTTPPQAITPDRA
;
A
#
# COMPACT_ATOMS: atom_id res chain seq x y z
N MET A 1 30.48 52.63 21.64
CA MET A 1 29.85 51.35 22.03
C MET A 1 28.44 51.33 21.48
N THR A 2 28.23 50.71 20.32
CA THR A 2 26.89 50.51 19.74
C THR A 2 26.87 49.09 19.19
N LYS A 3 26.31 48.18 19.99
CA LYS A 3 26.23 46.74 19.71
C LYS A 3 24.96 46.53 18.87
N ALA A 4 25.13 46.23 17.59
CA ALA A 4 24.02 45.90 16.70
C ALA A 4 23.38 44.58 17.16
N CYS A 5 22.10 44.62 17.53
CA CYS A 5 21.28 43.44 17.73
C CYS A 5 20.90 42.86 16.37
N ALA A 6 21.44 41.70 16.03
CA ALA A 6 20.98 40.93 14.88
C ALA A 6 19.64 40.26 15.24
N SER A 7 18.55 40.74 14.64
CA SER A 7 17.25 40.08 14.68
C SER A 7 17.32 38.77 13.90
N PHE A 8 17.20 37.64 14.61
CA PHE A 8 16.93 36.35 14.01
C PHE A 8 15.51 36.37 13.43
N ILE A 9 15.39 36.30 12.10
CA ILE A 9 14.12 36.02 11.43
C ILE A 9 13.91 34.50 11.51
N PRO A 10 12.88 33.99 12.20
CA PRO A 10 12.55 32.57 12.10
C PRO A 10 12.09 32.29 10.68
N VAL A 11 12.88 31.52 9.92
CA VAL A 11 12.41 30.88 8.70
C VAL A 11 11.22 30.03 9.12
N ARG A 12 10.01 30.39 8.65
CA ARG A 12 8.85 29.49 8.72
C ARG A 12 9.24 28.23 7.97
N GLN A 13 9.57 27.18 8.71
CA GLN A 13 9.69 25.85 8.15
C GLN A 13 8.28 25.45 7.73
N SER A 14 8.03 25.43 6.42
CA SER A 14 6.82 24.86 5.84
C SER A 14 6.76 23.41 6.29
N SER A 15 5.70 23.01 7.02
CA SER A 15 5.47 21.59 7.26
C SER A 15 5.43 20.87 5.91
N PRO A 16 6.08 19.70 5.77
CA PRO A 16 5.99 18.95 4.53
C PRO A 16 4.53 18.59 4.24
N PRO A 17 4.11 18.58 2.97
CA PRO A 17 2.76 18.18 2.60
C PRO A 17 2.51 16.75 3.07
N THR A 18 1.31 16.49 3.59
CA THR A 18 0.92 15.16 4.03
C THR A 18 0.84 14.22 2.81
N PRO A 19 1.53 13.07 2.82
CA PRO A 19 1.51 12.17 1.67
C PRO A 19 0.10 11.65 1.39
N LEU A 20 -0.28 11.67 0.11
CA LEU A 20 -1.56 11.16 -0.37
C LEU A 20 -1.44 9.69 -0.78
N ILE A 21 -2.33 8.84 -0.27
CA ILE A 21 -2.48 7.44 -0.65
C ILE A 21 -3.81 7.29 -1.40
N ALA A 22 -3.73 6.89 -2.68
CA ALA A 22 -4.90 6.60 -3.48
C ALA A 22 -5.27 5.11 -3.33
N LEU A 23 -6.52 4.84 -2.98
CA LEU A 23 -7.09 3.50 -2.91
C LEU A 23 -8.05 3.31 -4.10
N LEU A 24 -7.85 2.22 -4.84
CA LEU A 24 -8.67 1.85 -5.98
C LEU A 24 -9.14 0.40 -5.79
N GLY A 25 -10.32 0.08 -6.31
CA GLY A 25 -10.85 -1.27 -6.27
C GLY A 25 -12.07 -1.40 -7.16
N ALA A 26 -12.29 -2.60 -7.68
CA ALA A 26 -13.55 -2.95 -8.32
C ALA A 26 -14.67 -3.09 -7.26
N PRO A 27 -15.96 -3.11 -7.67
CA PRO A 27 -17.05 -3.46 -6.78
C PRO A 27 -16.77 -4.75 -6.00
N TYR A 28 -17.30 -4.86 -4.78
CA TYR A 28 -17.13 -6.03 -3.90
C TYR A 28 -15.68 -6.34 -3.46
N THR A 29 -14.75 -5.39 -3.63
CA THR A 29 -13.37 -5.52 -3.09
C THR A 29 -13.18 -4.83 -1.74
N GLY A 30 -14.21 -4.16 -1.22
CA GLY A 30 -14.20 -3.55 0.11
C GLY A 30 -13.21 -2.40 0.27
N VAL A 31 -13.01 -1.59 -0.78
CA VAL A 31 -12.07 -0.46 -0.77
C VAL A 31 -12.46 0.60 0.28
N GLU A 32 -13.75 0.84 0.47
CA GLU A 32 -14.29 1.75 1.48
C GLU A 32 -14.05 1.23 2.90
N ALA A 33 -14.30 -0.06 3.12
CA ALA A 33 -14.05 -0.71 4.40
C ALA A 33 -12.56 -0.66 4.77
N LEU A 34 -11.67 -0.85 3.79
CA LEU A 34 -10.24 -0.68 3.99
C LEU A 34 -9.87 0.76 4.31
N ALA A 35 -10.43 1.74 3.59
CA ALA A 35 -10.15 3.16 3.83
C ALA A 35 -10.52 3.55 5.26
N GLN A 36 -11.69 3.13 5.73
CA GLN A 36 -12.14 3.36 7.11
C GLN A 36 -11.20 2.69 8.12
N ALA A 37 -10.82 1.43 7.90
CA ALA A 37 -9.90 0.72 8.79
C ALA A 37 -8.52 1.39 8.87
N LEU A 38 -8.01 1.90 7.74
CA LEU A 38 -6.75 2.65 7.71
C LEU A 38 -6.85 3.99 8.44
N GLN A 39 -7.95 4.73 8.27
CA GLN A 39 -8.18 5.99 8.98
C GLN A 39 -8.23 5.81 10.50
N GLN A 40 -8.70 4.65 10.98
CA GLN A 40 -8.73 4.33 12.40
C GLN A 40 -7.35 3.96 12.98
N GLN A 41 -6.47 3.41 12.15
CA GLN A 41 -5.17 2.88 12.59
C GLN A 41 -4.00 3.84 12.34
N ILE A 42 -4.15 4.81 11.44
CA ILE A 42 -3.13 5.81 11.09
C ILE A 42 -3.34 7.09 11.91
N THR A 43 -2.27 7.62 12.48
CA THR A 43 -2.30 8.91 13.19
C THR A 43 -2.84 10.03 12.28
N PRO A 44 -3.89 10.77 12.71
CA PRO A 44 -4.46 11.85 11.91
C PRO A 44 -3.40 12.88 11.48
N GLY A 45 -3.50 13.34 10.23
CA GLY A 45 -2.54 14.32 9.68
C GLY A 45 -1.19 13.74 9.26
N THR A 46 -1.00 12.43 9.35
CA THR A 46 0.25 11.76 8.90
C THR A 46 0.19 11.36 7.43
N VAL A 47 -1.00 10.99 6.98
CA VAL A 47 -1.29 10.52 5.62
C VAL A 47 -2.71 10.97 5.27
N HIS A 48 -2.92 11.37 4.02
CA HIS A 48 -4.26 11.58 3.47
C HIS A 48 -4.68 10.38 2.63
N ILE A 49 -5.90 9.87 2.80
CA ILE A 49 -6.42 8.71 2.04
C ILE A 49 -7.52 9.18 1.11
N ALA A 50 -7.41 8.86 -0.19
CA ALA A 50 -8.44 9.12 -1.18
C ALA A 50 -8.91 7.82 -1.83
N LEU A 51 -10.22 7.68 -2.09
CA LEU A 51 -10.82 6.55 -2.80
C LEU A 51 -10.75 6.69 -4.34
N HIS A 52 -9.97 7.63 -4.82
CA HIS A 52 -9.76 7.87 -6.25
C HIS A 52 -8.33 8.34 -6.47
N HIS A 53 -7.84 8.15 -7.70
CA HIS A 53 -6.58 8.72 -8.13
C HIS A 53 -6.87 9.99 -8.94
N PRO A 54 -6.28 11.15 -8.62
CA PRO A 54 -6.60 12.43 -9.26
C PRO A 54 -6.37 12.41 -10.77
N HIS A 55 -5.33 11.70 -11.23
CA HIS A 55 -5.04 11.55 -12.66
C HIS A 55 -5.92 10.54 -13.41
N LEU A 56 -6.73 9.73 -12.69
CA LEU A 56 -7.67 8.78 -13.32
C LEU A 56 -9.11 9.29 -13.33
N ALA A 57 -9.41 10.34 -12.57
CA ALA A 57 -10.72 10.97 -12.53
C ALA A 57 -11.00 11.68 -13.88
N HIS A 58 -11.67 10.99 -14.80
CA HIS A 58 -12.33 11.61 -15.95
C HIS A 58 -13.65 12.21 -15.47
N THR A 59 -13.60 13.31 -14.72
CA THR A 59 -14.80 14.10 -14.46
C THR A 59 -14.48 15.56 -14.75
N ALA A 60 -15.33 16.17 -15.58
CA ALA A 60 -15.27 17.57 -15.98
C ALA A 60 -14.90 18.52 -14.81
N PRO A 61 -14.23 19.66 -15.07
CA PRO A 61 -13.72 20.50 -14.01
C PRO A 61 -14.89 21.04 -13.17
N ALA A 62 -14.96 20.64 -11.89
CA ALA A 62 -15.79 21.32 -10.91
C ALA A 62 -15.06 22.58 -10.42
N PRO A 63 -15.76 23.71 -10.22
CA PRO A 63 -15.15 24.96 -9.78
C PRO A 63 -15.08 24.98 -8.25
N THR A 64 -14.16 24.21 -7.68
CA THR A 64 -13.78 24.39 -6.27
C THR A 64 -12.27 24.57 -6.19
N PRO A 65 -11.79 25.46 -5.30
CA PRO A 65 -10.37 25.73 -5.15
C PRO A 65 -9.68 24.41 -4.79
N GLN A 66 -8.86 23.93 -5.73
CA GLN A 66 -8.03 22.75 -5.57
C GLN A 66 -7.15 22.97 -4.35
N ALA A 67 -7.48 22.30 -3.24
CA ALA A 67 -6.51 22.06 -2.20
C ALA A 67 -5.34 21.36 -2.89
N ASP A 68 -4.18 22.01 -2.83
CA ASP A 68 -2.86 21.56 -3.24
C ASP A 68 -2.86 20.06 -3.58
N SER A 69 -2.97 19.71 -4.87
CA SER A 69 -2.96 18.32 -5.31
C SER A 69 -1.54 17.79 -5.17
N GLY A 70 -1.17 17.50 -3.92
CA GLY A 70 0.09 16.91 -3.57
C GLY A 70 0.29 15.62 -4.36
N ALA A 71 1.53 15.37 -4.75
CA ALA A 71 1.89 14.14 -5.46
C ALA A 71 1.37 12.91 -4.70
N VAL A 72 0.70 12.00 -5.40
CA VAL A 72 0.27 10.72 -4.84
C VAL A 72 1.53 9.94 -4.46
N ALA A 73 1.72 9.68 -3.18
CA ALA A 73 2.89 8.96 -2.67
C ALA A 73 2.79 7.45 -2.92
N LEU A 74 1.57 6.90 -2.93
CA LEU A 74 1.31 5.49 -3.18
C LEU A 74 -0.10 5.27 -3.72
N THR A 75 -0.21 4.40 -4.72
CA THR A 75 -1.47 3.89 -5.23
C THR A 75 -1.64 2.43 -4.84
N LEU A 76 -2.72 2.10 -4.13
CA LEU A 76 -3.11 0.74 -3.78
C LEU A 76 -4.31 0.31 -4.60
N LEU A 77 -4.22 -0.85 -5.24
CA LEU A 77 -5.32 -1.50 -5.94
C LEU A 77 -5.79 -2.72 -5.14
N MET A 78 -7.09 -2.87 -4.92
CA MET A 78 -7.64 -4.01 -4.20
C MET A 78 -7.65 -5.27 -5.07
N GLY A 79 -7.26 -6.41 -4.48
CA GLY A 79 -7.43 -7.73 -5.07
C GLY A 79 -8.89 -8.23 -5.03
N LEU A 80 -9.20 -9.16 -5.95
CA LEU A 80 -10.52 -9.80 -6.13
C LEU A 80 -10.75 -11.01 -5.21
N ASP A 81 -10.01 -11.10 -4.10
CA ASP A 81 -10.05 -12.21 -3.15
C ASP A 81 -11.17 -12.12 -2.10
N GLN A 82 -12.04 -11.11 -2.20
CA GLN A 82 -13.24 -11.00 -1.36
C GLN A 82 -14.44 -11.73 -2.00
N PRO A 83 -15.39 -12.22 -1.18
CA PRO A 83 -16.62 -12.80 -1.68
C PRO A 83 -17.37 -11.82 -2.60
N CYS A 84 -17.65 -12.25 -3.82
CA CYS A 84 -18.44 -11.52 -4.81
C CYS A 84 -19.61 -12.41 -5.27
N PRO A 85 -20.84 -11.87 -5.38
CA PRO A 85 -21.96 -12.57 -5.99
C PRO A 85 -21.62 -13.07 -7.40
N ALA A 86 -22.12 -14.25 -7.79
CA ALA A 86 -21.73 -14.89 -9.05
C ALA A 86 -22.12 -14.04 -10.27
N GLU A 87 -23.28 -13.38 -10.19
CA GLU A 87 -23.83 -12.48 -11.20
C GLU A 87 -23.01 -11.19 -11.37
N GLU A 88 -22.27 -10.78 -10.35
CA GLU A 88 -21.45 -9.56 -10.34
C GLU A 88 -19.99 -9.82 -10.70
N ARG A 89 -19.55 -11.09 -10.70
CA ARG A 89 -18.14 -11.46 -10.91
C ARG A 89 -17.58 -10.93 -12.23
N THR A 90 -18.30 -11.09 -13.33
CA THR A 90 -17.88 -10.59 -14.64
C THR A 90 -17.74 -9.06 -14.66
N ALA A 91 -18.66 -8.34 -13.99
CA ALA A 91 -18.62 -6.89 -13.90
C ALA A 91 -17.46 -6.41 -13.01
N GLN A 92 -17.20 -7.11 -11.91
CA GLN A 92 -16.05 -6.90 -11.03
C GLN A 92 -14.72 -7.08 -11.79
N GLU A 93 -14.54 -8.20 -12.49
CA GLU A 93 -13.35 -8.49 -13.29
C GLU A 93 -13.14 -7.46 -14.42
N ALA A 94 -14.22 -7.06 -15.10
CA ALA A 94 -14.17 -6.03 -16.14
C ALA A 94 -13.81 -4.65 -15.57
N CYS A 95 -14.31 -4.31 -14.38
CA CYS A 95 -13.94 -3.06 -13.70
C CYS A 95 -12.47 -3.05 -13.29
N ASP A 96 -12.00 -4.14 -12.67
CA ASP A 96 -10.60 -4.31 -12.25
C ASP A 96 -9.64 -4.26 -13.45
N THR A 97 -10.01 -4.90 -14.56
CA THR A 97 -9.26 -4.84 -15.83
C THR A 97 -9.16 -3.39 -16.34
N ARG A 98 -10.28 -2.63 -16.32
CA ARG A 98 -10.28 -1.22 -16.72
C ARG A 98 -9.40 -0.35 -15.81
N LEU A 99 -9.43 -0.58 -14.49
CA LEU A 99 -8.57 0.13 -13.55
C LEU A 99 -7.10 -0.13 -13.84
N ARG A 100 -6.69 -1.39 -14.03
CA ARG A 100 -5.31 -1.75 -14.40
C ARG A 100 -4.90 -1.15 -15.73
N ALA A 101 -5.77 -1.18 -16.74
CA ALA A 101 -5.51 -0.57 -18.03
C ALA A 101 -5.32 0.94 -17.92
N ALA A 102 -6.15 1.63 -17.13
CA ALA A 102 -6.04 3.06 -16.91
C ALA A 102 -4.76 3.45 -16.16
N LEU A 103 -4.39 2.69 -15.12
CA LEU A 103 -3.12 2.86 -14.39
C LEU A 103 -1.92 2.65 -15.32
N ALA A 104 -1.95 1.62 -16.15
CA ALA A 104 -0.89 1.33 -17.11
C ALA A 104 -0.77 2.42 -18.19
N ALA A 105 -1.88 2.87 -18.76
CA ALA A 105 -1.91 3.93 -19.77
C ALA A 105 -1.37 5.26 -19.23
N ALA A 106 -1.60 5.54 -17.95
CA ALA A 106 -1.09 6.73 -17.28
C ALA A 106 0.32 6.54 -16.68
N ALA A 107 0.95 5.37 -16.86
CA ALA A 107 2.23 4.99 -16.25
C ALA A 107 2.27 5.20 -14.72
N ILE A 108 1.13 5.02 -14.04
CA ILE A 108 1.02 5.18 -12.59
C ILE A 108 1.47 3.87 -11.93
N PRO A 109 2.55 3.87 -11.13
CA PRO A 109 2.92 2.71 -10.35
C PRO A 109 1.88 2.46 -9.26
N TYR A 110 1.54 1.20 -9.04
CA TYR A 110 0.59 0.78 -8.01
C TYR A 110 1.01 -0.55 -7.38
N ARG A 111 0.49 -0.81 -6.18
CA ARG A 111 0.64 -2.09 -5.49
C ARG A 111 -0.73 -2.74 -5.29
N VAL A 112 -0.85 -4.00 -5.66
CA VAL A 112 -2.07 -4.78 -5.37
C VAL A 112 -2.05 -5.25 -3.92
N VAL A 113 -3.17 -5.08 -3.22
CA VAL A 113 -3.35 -5.53 -1.83
C VAL A 113 -4.41 -6.62 -1.78
N TYR A 114 -3.97 -7.82 -1.41
CA TYR A 114 -4.82 -8.98 -1.15
C TYR A 114 -5.07 -9.17 0.35
N GLY A 115 -6.02 -10.02 0.70
CA GLY A 115 -6.37 -10.43 2.04
C GLY A 115 -7.85 -10.19 2.33
N THR A 116 -8.41 -10.90 3.29
CA THR A 116 -9.79 -10.69 3.76
C THR A 116 -9.79 -10.02 5.14
N GLY A 117 -10.77 -9.14 5.39
CA GLY A 117 -10.92 -8.42 6.66
C GLY A 117 -9.62 -7.74 7.15
N GLU A 118 -9.28 -7.97 8.42
CA GLU A 118 -8.07 -7.47 9.11
C GLU A 118 -6.76 -7.74 8.35
N GLN A 119 -6.66 -8.86 7.62
CA GLN A 119 -5.44 -9.20 6.88
C GLN A 119 -5.16 -8.16 5.78
N ARG A 120 -6.20 -7.66 5.11
CA ARG A 120 -6.06 -6.63 4.06
C ARG A 120 -5.55 -5.32 4.65
N THR A 121 -6.10 -4.92 5.80
CA THR A 121 -5.66 -3.72 6.53
C THR A 121 -4.20 -3.82 6.92
N ARG A 122 -3.77 -4.96 7.47
CA ARG A 122 -2.36 -5.20 7.81
C ARG A 122 -1.45 -5.10 6.56
N ASN A 123 -1.84 -5.72 5.46
CA ASN A 123 -1.06 -5.68 4.21
C ASN A 123 -0.96 -4.26 3.63
N ALA A 124 -2.05 -3.48 3.69
CA ALA A 124 -2.05 -2.08 3.27
C ALA A 124 -1.15 -1.22 4.17
N LEU A 125 -1.19 -1.41 5.49
CA LEU A 125 -0.31 -0.71 6.42
C LEU A 125 1.16 -1.02 6.16
N ILE A 126 1.52 -2.27 5.87
CA ILE A 126 2.90 -2.64 5.49
C ILE A 126 3.32 -1.91 4.22
N ALA A 127 2.42 -1.80 3.22
CA ALA A 127 2.69 -1.08 2.00
C ALA A 127 2.91 0.43 2.24
N ILE A 128 2.09 1.04 3.10
CA ILE A 128 2.21 2.46 3.47
C ILE A 128 3.52 2.70 4.24
N GLN A 129 3.87 1.84 5.21
CA GLN A 129 5.09 1.99 6.01
C GLN A 129 6.38 1.95 5.18
N ASN A 130 6.43 1.09 4.15
CA ASN A 130 7.60 0.97 3.29
C ASN A 130 7.88 2.26 2.47
N ILE A 131 6.87 3.10 2.28
CA ILE A 131 6.96 4.34 1.47
C ILE A 131 7.00 5.57 2.38
N ALA A 132 6.25 5.55 3.47
CA ALA A 132 6.09 6.63 4.43
C ALA A 132 6.99 6.45 5.66
N SER A 133 8.27 6.08 5.47
CA SER A 133 9.21 5.78 6.57
C SER A 133 9.57 6.97 7.48
N GLN A 134 9.11 8.19 7.15
CA GLN A 134 9.13 9.37 8.03
C GLN A 134 7.82 9.60 8.81
N ALA A 135 6.77 8.82 8.56
CA ALA A 135 5.42 9.10 9.01
C ALA A 135 5.03 8.39 10.32
N TYR A 136 5.88 7.52 10.89
CA TYR A 136 5.58 6.88 12.18
C TYR A 136 6.77 6.87 13.14
N SER A 137 6.57 7.40 14.36
CA SER A 137 7.48 7.21 15.49
C SER A 137 7.13 5.94 16.27
N THR A 138 8.03 4.95 16.19
CA THR A 138 8.43 3.97 17.22
C THR A 138 7.45 3.51 18.32
N SER A 139 7.02 2.24 18.21
CA SER A 139 7.01 1.29 19.34
C SER A 139 7.07 -0.18 18.86
N ALA A 140 6.48 -0.51 17.72
CA ALA A 140 6.51 -1.87 17.15
C ALA A 140 7.77 -2.24 16.33
N LYS A 141 8.70 -1.29 16.16
CA LYS A 141 9.82 -1.38 15.20
C LYS A 141 10.80 -2.51 15.52
N ALA A 142 11.09 -2.74 16.81
CA ALA A 142 12.15 -3.65 17.23
C ALA A 142 11.86 -5.15 16.97
N ALA A 143 10.59 -5.57 16.98
CA ALA A 143 10.24 -6.99 16.75
C ALA A 143 10.04 -7.32 15.26
N TRP A 144 9.71 -6.33 14.43
CA TRP A 144 9.35 -6.52 13.03
C TRP A 144 10.55 -6.33 12.08
N ASP A 145 11.56 -5.58 12.49
CA ASP A 145 12.77 -5.36 11.69
C ASP A 145 13.55 -6.66 11.45
N THR A 146 13.58 -7.60 12.39
CA THR A 146 14.36 -8.85 12.25
C THR A 146 13.78 -9.79 11.17
N GLU A 147 12.47 -10.01 11.16
CA GLU A 147 11.84 -10.89 10.17
C GLU A 147 11.73 -10.23 8.80
N ASN A 148 11.44 -8.92 8.76
CA ASN A 148 11.34 -8.17 7.51
C ASN A 148 12.71 -7.95 6.86
N THR A 149 13.80 -7.82 7.64
CA THR A 149 15.16 -7.76 7.08
C THR A 149 15.57 -9.10 6.46
N ALA A 150 15.23 -10.22 7.09
CA ALA A 150 15.49 -11.55 6.53
C ALA A 150 14.67 -11.81 5.25
N ARG A 151 13.39 -11.42 5.23
CA ARG A 151 12.55 -11.48 4.02
C ARG A 151 13.01 -10.52 2.93
N ALA A 152 13.34 -9.29 3.27
CA ALA A 152 13.84 -8.29 2.33
C ALA A 152 15.24 -8.64 1.80
N ALA A 153 16.08 -9.34 2.56
CA ALA A 153 17.35 -9.87 2.07
C ALA A 153 17.14 -11.02 1.08
N ARG A 154 16.17 -11.92 1.33
CA ARG A 154 15.79 -12.99 0.40
C ARG A 154 15.15 -12.45 -0.88
N LEU A 155 14.34 -11.39 -0.79
CA LEU A 155 13.72 -10.74 -1.95
C LEU A 155 14.72 -9.86 -2.73
N ARG A 156 15.69 -9.22 -2.08
CA ARG A 156 16.77 -8.46 -2.74
C ARG A 156 17.75 -9.34 -3.52
N ALA A 157 17.86 -10.63 -3.19
CA ALA A 157 18.58 -11.59 -4.02
C ALA A 157 17.87 -11.89 -5.35
N TRP A 158 16.59 -11.50 -5.49
CA TRP A 158 15.77 -11.80 -6.66
C TRP A 158 15.42 -10.50 -7.41
N ASN A 159 16.34 -10.11 -8.30
CA ASN A 159 16.30 -8.88 -9.11
C ASN A 159 15.19 -8.92 -10.19
N CYS A 160 13.92 -8.91 -9.78
CA CYS A 160 12.79 -8.80 -10.71
C CYS A 160 12.34 -7.33 -10.78
N GLU A 161 13.00 -6.55 -11.64
CA GLU A 161 12.66 -5.14 -11.87
C GLU A 161 11.36 -4.96 -12.69
N LYS A 162 10.72 -6.06 -13.11
CA LYS A 162 9.43 -6.09 -13.81
C LYS A 162 8.55 -7.20 -13.23
N CYS A 163 7.70 -6.84 -12.26
CA CYS A 163 6.75 -7.73 -11.58
C CYS A 163 5.59 -8.30 -12.44
N SER A 164 5.66 -8.23 -13.77
CA SER A 164 4.62 -8.75 -14.66
C SER A 164 5.18 -9.60 -15.81
N ASP A 165 6.38 -10.14 -15.64
CA ASP A 165 6.91 -11.17 -16.55
C ASP A 165 6.39 -12.56 -16.14
N PRO A 166 5.60 -13.25 -17.00
CA PRO A 166 5.11 -14.59 -16.73
C PRO A 166 6.21 -15.59 -16.34
N ALA A 167 7.44 -15.41 -16.85
CA ALA A 167 8.57 -16.26 -16.49
C ALA A 167 9.08 -16.01 -15.06
N CYS A 168 9.05 -14.75 -14.60
CA CYS A 168 9.40 -14.39 -13.23
C CYS A 168 8.34 -14.94 -12.24
N GLU A 169 7.06 -14.81 -12.59
CA GLU A 169 5.94 -15.34 -11.79
C GLU A 169 5.98 -16.86 -11.69
N HIS A 170 6.17 -17.57 -12.81
CA HIS A 170 6.25 -19.03 -12.82
C HIS A 170 7.37 -19.53 -11.91
N ARG A 171 8.57 -18.94 -11.99
CA ARG A 171 9.71 -19.32 -11.15
C ARG A 171 9.47 -19.05 -9.66
N LEU A 172 8.82 -17.93 -9.31
CA LEU A 172 8.47 -17.63 -7.93
C LEU A 172 7.50 -18.67 -7.35
N PHE A 173 6.45 -19.00 -8.09
CA PHE A 173 5.46 -19.98 -7.63
C PHE A 173 6.06 -21.37 -7.50
N THR A 174 6.89 -21.81 -8.46
CA THR A 174 7.61 -23.09 -8.37
C THR A 174 8.48 -23.16 -7.11
N ALA A 175 9.28 -22.13 -6.85
CA ALA A 175 10.14 -22.10 -5.67
C ALA A 175 9.35 -22.11 -4.34
N LEU A 176 8.18 -21.46 -4.28
CA LEU A 176 7.31 -21.48 -3.11
C LEU A 176 6.66 -22.84 -2.87
N VAL A 177 6.27 -23.54 -3.94
CA VAL A 177 5.75 -24.91 -3.85
C VAL A 177 6.84 -25.85 -3.34
N GLU A 178 8.04 -25.78 -3.90
CA GLU A 178 9.20 -26.58 -3.46
C GLU A 178 9.56 -26.32 -1.99
N GLN A 179 9.47 -25.08 -1.50
CA GLN A 179 9.69 -24.75 -0.09
C GLN A 179 8.62 -25.32 0.84
N ARG A 180 7.37 -25.40 0.40
CA ARG A 180 6.28 -26.02 1.16
C ARG A 180 6.48 -27.53 1.26
N ASP A 181 6.93 -28.15 0.17
CA ASP A 181 7.15 -29.60 0.13
C ASP A 181 8.41 -30.03 0.88
N THR A 182 9.40 -29.15 0.98
CA THR A 182 10.65 -29.41 1.72
C THR A 182 10.58 -29.05 3.20
N THR A 183 9.54 -28.36 3.65
CA THR A 183 9.33 -28.06 5.08
C THR A 183 8.47 -29.17 5.70
N PRO A 184 9.04 -30.15 6.43
CA PRO A 184 8.24 -31.17 7.09
C PRO A 184 7.33 -30.53 8.14
N PRO A 185 6.09 -31.05 8.33
CA PRO A 185 5.18 -30.51 9.33
C PRO A 185 5.85 -30.57 10.71
N GLN A 186 5.88 -29.44 11.41
CA GLN A 186 6.38 -29.39 12.78
C GLN A 186 5.50 -30.31 13.63
N ALA A 187 6.09 -31.38 14.15
CA ALA A 187 5.42 -32.32 15.04
C ALA A 187 5.00 -31.55 16.30
N ILE A 188 3.69 -31.43 16.49
CA ILE A 188 3.10 -30.95 17.75
C ILE A 188 3.39 -32.04 18.78
N THR A 189 4.40 -31.83 19.61
CA THR A 189 4.62 -32.67 20.80
C THR A 189 3.51 -32.36 21.80
N PRO A 190 2.63 -33.31 22.16
CA PRO A 190 1.67 -33.08 23.23
C PRO A 190 2.45 -32.97 24.55
N ASP A 191 2.30 -31.82 25.19
CA ASP A 191 2.77 -31.58 26.55
C ASP A 191 2.10 -32.59 27.48
N ARG A 192 2.91 -33.45 28.10
CA ARG A 192 2.43 -34.49 29.00
C ARG A 192 2.47 -33.94 30.43
N ALA A 193 1.26 -33.82 30.98
CA ALA A 193 0.85 -33.66 32.38
C ALA A 193 1.92 -33.78 33.47
#